data_AF-A0A1G3Q1U9-F1
#
_entry.id   AF-A0A1G3Q1U9-F1
#
_cell.length_a   1.000
_cell.length_b   1.000
_cell.length_c   1.000
_cell.angle_alpha   90.00
_cell.angle_beta   90.00
_cell.angle_gamma   90.00
#
_symmetry.space_group_name_H-M   'P 1'
#
loop_
_entity.id
_entity.type
_entity.pdbx_description
1 polymer ?
#
loop_
_entity_poly.entity_id
_entity_poly.type
_entity_poly.pdbx_seq_one_letter_code
_entity_poly.pdbx_strand_id
1 'polypeptide(L)'
;MKTRIRITCLLLLVSMPLLLFSQDPFAEPGFEENMLSLPTITNKVNTALALYSYKKDPFAGVAFSLIYAGAGQFYLGDYTKGSLLFLGETLYHLFNYGIRLRFQTIYGNSASFNTLSATDQILVISSFFIYIGIKAFSMYDAYTTADLLNRQIDKKLQSLSVSINSENISVSYGIGF
;
A
#
# COMPACT_ATOMS: atom_id res chain seq x y z
N MET A 1 33.07 15.54 -7.33
CA MET A 1 32.96 14.28 -6.55
C MET A 1 31.65 14.12 -5.77
N LYS A 2 31.09 15.18 -5.14
CA LYS A 2 29.86 15.08 -4.32
C LYS A 2 28.57 14.63 -5.07
N THR A 3 28.50 14.83 -6.38
CA THR A 3 27.31 14.50 -7.20
C THR A 3 27.18 13.01 -7.51
N ARG A 4 28.30 12.25 -7.55
CA ARG A 4 28.27 10.81 -7.87
C ARG A 4 27.75 9.97 -6.70
N ILE A 5 28.10 10.34 -5.46
CA ILE A 5 27.67 9.64 -4.23
C ILE A 5 26.14 9.70 -4.03
N ARG A 6 25.50 10.81 -4.43
CA ARG A 6 24.04 10.96 -4.31
C ARG A 6 23.26 10.07 -5.29
N ILE A 7 23.81 9.84 -6.48
CA ILE A 7 23.17 8.99 -7.49
C ILE A 7 23.29 7.51 -7.10
N THR A 8 24.42 7.10 -6.51
CA THR A 8 24.62 5.71 -6.07
C THR A 8 23.74 5.35 -4.87
N CYS A 9 23.54 6.26 -3.90
CA CYS A 9 22.60 6.04 -2.80
C CYS A 9 21.13 5.98 -3.27
N LEU A 10 20.74 6.79 -4.25
CA LEU A 10 19.39 6.77 -4.80
C LEU A 10 19.11 5.47 -5.58
N LEU A 11 20.09 4.96 -6.32
CA LEU A 11 20.01 3.68 -7.03
C LEU A 11 19.92 2.47 -6.08
N LEU A 12 20.61 2.53 -4.93
CA LEU A 12 20.52 1.49 -3.88
C LEU A 12 19.17 1.48 -3.14
N LEU A 13 18.53 2.65 -2.99
CA LEU A 13 17.20 2.77 -2.38
C LEU A 13 16.07 2.26 -3.31
N VAL A 14 16.28 2.32 -4.62
CA VAL A 14 15.31 1.86 -5.64
C VAL A 14 15.48 0.37 -5.99
N SER A 15 16.66 -0.23 -5.77
CA SER A 15 16.90 -1.66 -6.09
C SER A 15 16.57 -2.63 -4.95
N MET A 16 16.48 -2.16 -3.70
CA MET A 16 16.13 -2.98 -2.53
C MET A 16 14.71 -3.60 -2.54
N PRO A 17 13.65 -2.98 -3.11
CA PRO A 17 12.34 -3.61 -3.17
C PRO A 17 12.31 -4.82 -4.11
N LEU A 18 13.11 -4.85 -5.18
CA LEU A 18 13.02 -5.91 -6.21
C LEU A 18 13.50 -7.29 -5.73
N LEU A 19 14.35 -7.37 -4.71
CA LEU A 19 14.85 -8.65 -4.19
C LEU A 19 13.91 -9.30 -3.17
N LEU A 20 12.86 -8.61 -2.71
CA LEU A 20 11.86 -9.17 -1.79
C LEU A 20 10.59 -9.67 -2.50
N PHE A 21 10.48 -9.53 -3.82
CA PHE A 21 9.28 -9.88 -4.60
C PHE A 21 9.42 -11.14 -5.47
N SER A 22 10.49 -11.94 -5.36
CA SER A 22 10.66 -13.16 -6.17
C SER A 22 10.13 -14.45 -5.54
N GLN A 23 9.28 -14.38 -4.53
CA GLN A 23 8.62 -15.58 -4.02
C GLN A 23 7.24 -15.67 -4.66
N ASP A 24 7.18 -16.38 -5.79
CA ASP A 24 5.94 -16.92 -6.31
C ASP A 24 5.32 -17.84 -5.24
N PRO A 25 4.13 -17.54 -4.70
CA PRO A 25 3.47 -18.42 -3.74
C PRO A 25 2.78 -19.63 -4.41
N PHE A 26 3.01 -19.87 -5.71
CA PHE A 26 2.30 -20.86 -6.53
C PHE A 26 3.22 -21.96 -7.09
N ALA A 27 4.03 -22.59 -6.24
CA ALA A 27 4.62 -23.89 -6.55
C ALA A 27 3.86 -24.97 -5.76
N GLU A 28 2.85 -25.59 -6.37
CA GLU A 28 2.15 -26.75 -5.80
C GLU A 28 2.96 -28.04 -6.01
N PRO A 29 3.24 -28.83 -4.95
CA PRO A 29 3.56 -30.23 -5.12
C PRO A 29 2.25 -31.03 -5.20
N GLY A 30 2.05 -31.71 -6.33
CA GLY A 30 0.94 -32.65 -6.51
C GLY A 30 1.01 -33.79 -5.50
N PHE A 31 -0.13 -34.10 -4.88
CA PHE A 31 -0.33 -35.35 -4.15
C PHE A 31 -1.78 -35.82 -4.32
N GLU A 32 -1.89 -37.08 -4.74
CA GLU A 32 -3.10 -37.81 -5.12
C GLU A 32 -4.09 -38.03 -3.97
N GLU A 33 -5.34 -38.25 -4.40
CA GLU A 33 -6.55 -38.55 -3.64
C GLU A 33 -6.46 -39.80 -2.74
N ASN A 34 -6.97 -39.72 -1.50
CA ASN A 34 -8.22 -40.36 -1.07
C ASN A 34 -8.35 -40.56 0.46
N MET A 35 -9.61 -40.67 0.89
CA MET A 35 -10.15 -40.99 2.23
C MET A 35 -10.43 -39.81 3.17
N LEU A 36 -11.72 -39.60 3.48
CA LEU A 36 -12.23 -38.76 4.56
C LEU A 36 -11.46 -39.06 5.86
N SER A 37 -10.52 -38.19 6.23
CA SER A 37 -9.61 -38.43 7.37
C SER A 37 -9.22 -37.09 8.03
N LEU A 38 -8.66 -37.15 9.24
CA LEU A 38 -8.03 -36.06 10.00
C LEU A 38 -7.38 -34.89 9.20
N PRO A 39 -6.75 -35.05 8.02
CA PRO A 39 -6.27 -33.96 7.17
C PRO A 39 -7.27 -32.83 6.90
N THR A 40 -8.58 -33.08 6.88
CA THR A 40 -9.55 -32.00 6.64
C THR A 40 -9.59 -30.98 7.78
N ILE A 41 -9.39 -31.41 9.03
CA ILE A 41 -9.30 -30.50 10.19
C ILE A 41 -7.96 -29.77 10.18
N THR A 42 -6.86 -30.48 9.92
CA THR A 42 -5.52 -29.89 9.81
C THR A 42 -5.45 -28.85 8.70
N ASN A 43 -6.04 -29.13 7.53
CA ASN A 43 -6.12 -28.17 6.43
C ASN A 43 -6.93 -26.93 6.81
N LYS A 44 -8.04 -27.07 7.54
CA LYS A 44 -8.85 -25.91 7.97
C LYS A 44 -8.12 -25.00 8.97
N VAL A 45 -7.42 -25.57 9.94
CA VAL A 45 -6.59 -24.80 10.87
C VAL A 45 -5.48 -24.09 10.10
N ASN A 46 -4.83 -24.77 9.16
CA ASN A 46 -3.81 -24.16 8.30
C ASN A 46 -4.39 -23.04 7.42
N THR A 47 -5.58 -23.22 6.86
CA THR A 47 -6.26 -22.17 6.07
C THR A 47 -6.64 -20.98 6.94
N ALA A 48 -7.13 -21.19 8.17
CA ALA A 48 -7.46 -20.10 9.09
C ALA A 48 -6.20 -19.33 9.54
N LEU A 49 -5.11 -20.04 9.83
CA LEU A 49 -3.81 -19.44 10.15
C LEU A 49 -3.27 -18.64 8.97
N ALA A 50 -3.35 -19.18 7.76
CA ALA A 50 -2.98 -18.47 6.54
C ALA A 50 -3.85 -17.23 6.33
N LEU A 51 -5.17 -17.32 6.48
CA LEU A 51 -6.07 -16.16 6.38
C LEU A 51 -5.74 -15.07 7.41
N TYR A 52 -5.42 -15.47 8.64
CA TYR A 52 -5.07 -14.54 9.69
C TYR A 52 -3.74 -13.81 9.40
N SER A 53 -2.76 -14.49 8.79
CA SER A 53 -1.48 -13.85 8.42
C SER A 53 -1.61 -12.80 7.32
N TYR A 54 -2.71 -12.81 6.56
CA TYR A 54 -3.00 -11.78 5.56
C TYR A 54 -3.58 -10.49 6.13
N LYS A 55 -3.94 -10.44 7.43
CA LYS A 55 -4.41 -9.19 8.05
C LYS A 55 -3.30 -8.13 8.03
N LYS A 56 -3.71 -6.89 7.79
CA LYS A 56 -2.80 -5.74 7.65
C LYS A 56 -3.12 -4.70 8.71
N ASP A 57 -2.10 -4.01 9.21
CA ASP A 57 -2.30 -2.91 10.15
C ASP A 57 -2.70 -1.64 9.38
N PRO A 58 -3.89 -1.06 9.61
CA PRO A 58 -4.31 0.19 8.96
C PRO A 58 -3.36 1.35 9.24
N PHE A 59 -2.79 1.43 10.43
CA PHE A 59 -1.87 2.52 10.80
C PHE A 59 -0.53 2.41 10.08
N ALA A 60 -0.07 1.18 9.84
CA ALA A 60 1.11 0.95 9.00
C ALA A 60 0.85 1.44 7.56
N GLY A 61 -0.33 1.13 7.00
CA GLY A 61 -0.75 1.63 5.68
C GLY A 61 -0.74 3.17 5.61
N VAL A 62 -1.29 3.83 6.63
CA VAL A 62 -1.27 5.31 6.75
C VAL A 62 0.16 5.85 6.84
N ALA A 63 1.01 5.24 7.68
CA ALA A 63 2.39 5.67 7.86
C ALA A 63 3.20 5.57 6.56
N PHE A 64 3.01 4.49 5.78
CA PHE A 64 3.63 4.37 4.46
C PHE A 64 3.11 5.44 3.49
N SER A 65 1.80 5.66 3.42
CA SER A 65 1.21 6.71 2.57
C SER A 65 1.66 8.13 2.94
N LEU A 66 1.98 8.37 4.22
CA LEU A 66 2.56 9.64 4.66
C LEU A 66 3.95 9.86 4.05
N ILE A 67 4.81 8.83 4.04
CA ILE A 67 6.14 8.89 3.42
C ILE A 67 6.02 9.11 1.91
N TYR A 68 5.21 8.30 1.24
CA TYR A 68 4.97 8.39 -0.20
C TYR A 68 3.53 8.00 -0.53
N ALA A 69 2.82 8.83 -1.26
CA ALA A 69 1.45 8.59 -1.70
C ALA A 69 1.44 7.33 -2.57
N GLY A 70 0.56 6.39 -2.25
CA GLY A 70 0.49 5.08 -2.90
C GLY A 70 1.31 3.98 -2.22
N ALA A 71 2.26 4.31 -1.32
CA ALA A 71 3.04 3.29 -0.63
C ALA A 71 2.20 2.46 0.35
N GLY A 72 1.21 3.06 1.01
CA GLY A 72 0.25 2.30 1.83
C GLY A 72 -0.54 1.28 1.00
N GLN A 73 -0.93 1.65 -0.22
CA GLN A 73 -1.65 0.78 -1.14
C GLN A 73 -0.76 -0.39 -1.62
N PHE A 74 0.54 -0.15 -1.85
CA PHE A 74 1.50 -1.23 -2.11
C PHE A 74 1.65 -2.19 -0.93
N TYR A 75 1.70 -1.67 0.31
CA TYR A 75 1.72 -2.51 1.51
C TYR A 75 0.47 -3.41 1.61
N LEU A 76 -0.68 -2.91 1.14
CA LEU A 76 -1.96 -3.63 1.12
C LEU A 76 -2.12 -4.56 -0.10
N GLY A 77 -1.19 -4.52 -1.06
CA GLY A 77 -1.23 -5.34 -2.29
C GLY A 77 -2.11 -4.77 -3.41
N ASP A 78 -2.64 -3.55 -3.28
CA ASP A 78 -3.37 -2.86 -4.36
C ASP A 78 -2.40 -2.04 -5.22
N TYR A 79 -1.70 -2.75 -6.12
CA TYR A 79 -0.67 -2.15 -6.98
C TYR A 79 -1.24 -1.17 -8.00
N THR A 80 -2.48 -1.36 -8.44
CA THR A 80 -3.12 -0.47 -9.42
C THR A 80 -3.37 0.90 -8.79
N LYS A 81 -3.98 0.96 -7.60
CA LYS A 81 -4.14 2.24 -6.90
C LYS A 81 -2.82 2.81 -6.42
N GLY A 82 -1.93 1.96 -5.90
CA GLY A 82 -0.60 2.37 -5.43
C GLY A 82 0.21 3.05 -6.52
N SER A 83 0.26 2.46 -7.72
CA SER A 83 0.99 3.03 -8.86
C SER A 83 0.38 4.34 -9.36
N LEU A 84 -0.95 4.47 -9.37
CA LEU A 84 -1.61 5.71 -9.76
C LEU A 84 -1.29 6.87 -8.81
N LEU A 85 -1.37 6.64 -7.50
CA LEU A 85 -1.04 7.64 -6.48
C LEU A 85 0.45 7.99 -6.47
N PHE A 86 1.31 6.97 -6.62
CA PHE A 86 2.75 7.15 -6.72
C PHE A 86 3.13 7.99 -7.94
N LEU A 87 2.52 7.72 -9.09
CA LEU A 87 2.69 8.52 -10.31
C LEU A 87 2.19 9.95 -10.09
N GLY A 88 1.06 10.13 -9.41
CA GLY A 88 0.52 11.45 -9.04
C GLY A 88 1.49 12.29 -8.22
N GLU A 89 2.08 11.73 -7.16
CA GLU A 89 3.10 12.44 -6.36
C GLU A 89 4.38 12.71 -7.17
N THR A 90 4.80 11.77 -8.02
CA THR A 90 5.97 11.95 -8.89
C THR A 90 5.77 13.11 -9.88
N LEU A 91 4.60 13.19 -10.52
CA LEU A 91 4.26 14.29 -11.42
C LEU A 91 4.16 15.62 -10.67
N TYR A 92 3.63 15.62 -9.44
CA TYR A 92 3.61 16.80 -8.58
C TYR A 92 5.03 17.32 -8.29
N HIS A 93 5.97 16.43 -7.93
CA HIS A 93 7.37 16.82 -7.70
C HIS A 93 8.03 17.37 -8.96
N LEU A 94 7.79 16.74 -10.11
CA LEU A 94 8.29 17.22 -11.39
C LEU A 94 7.74 18.62 -11.74
N PHE A 95 6.45 18.83 -11.52
CA PHE A 95 5.78 20.13 -11.71
C PHE A 95 6.40 21.22 -10.82
N ASN A 96 6.59 20.95 -9.52
CA ASN A 96 7.21 21.91 -8.60
C ASN A 96 8.68 22.19 -8.92
N TYR A 97 9.40 21.18 -9.42
CA TYR A 97 10.75 21.38 -9.93
C TYR A 97 10.74 22.34 -11.14
N GLY A 98 9.78 22.18 -12.06
CA GLY A 98 9.58 23.10 -13.17
C GLY A 98 9.25 24.53 -12.74
N ILE A 99 8.37 24.70 -11.74
CA ILE A 99 8.08 26.02 -11.13
C ILE A 99 9.36 26.67 -10.60
N ARG A 100 10.17 25.90 -9.85
CA ARG A 100 11.42 26.38 -9.28
C ARG A 100 12.40 26.85 -10.36
N LEU A 101 12.57 26.07 -11.43
CA LEU A 101 13.43 26.46 -12.55
C LEU A 101 12.94 27.75 -13.22
N ARG A 102 11.63 27.88 -13.46
CA ARG A 102 11.05 29.12 -14.00
C ARG A 102 11.34 30.32 -13.08
N PHE A 103 11.18 30.18 -11.77
CA PHE A 103 11.45 31.26 -10.83
C PHE A 103 12.92 31.66 -10.82
N GLN A 104 13.84 30.69 -10.89
CA GLN A 104 15.26 30.97 -11.00
C GLN A 104 15.61 31.74 -12.29
N THR A 105 14.96 31.42 -13.41
CA THR A 105 15.18 32.12 -14.68
C THR A 105 14.65 33.56 -14.66
N ILE A 106 13.49 33.81 -14.07
CA ILE A 106 12.83 35.13 -14.10
C ILE A 106 13.35 36.06 -12.99
N TYR A 107 13.47 35.55 -11.76
CA TYR A 107 13.79 36.35 -10.57
C TYR A 107 15.25 36.14 -10.09
N GLY A 108 16.00 35.27 -10.76
CA GLY A 108 17.38 34.95 -10.40
C GLY A 108 17.51 33.98 -9.21
N ASN A 109 18.74 33.71 -8.79
CA ASN A 109 19.04 32.75 -7.71
C ASN A 109 18.61 33.21 -6.31
N SER A 110 18.27 34.50 -6.15
CA SER A 110 17.84 35.09 -4.87
C SER A 110 16.33 35.29 -4.79
N ALA A 111 15.57 34.57 -5.63
CA ALA A 111 14.11 34.61 -5.61
C ALA A 111 13.57 34.23 -4.23
N SER A 112 12.90 35.18 -3.59
CA SER A 112 12.18 34.98 -2.33
C SER A 112 10.68 35.08 -2.59
N PHE A 113 9.86 34.54 -1.68
CA PHE A 113 8.40 34.61 -1.80
C PHE A 113 7.89 36.06 -1.96
N ASN A 114 8.52 37.02 -1.26
CA ASN A 114 8.16 38.43 -1.31
C ASN A 114 8.54 39.12 -2.63
N THR A 115 9.45 38.55 -3.41
CA THR A 115 9.85 39.08 -4.72
C THR A 115 9.03 38.50 -5.88
N LEU A 116 8.20 37.48 -5.61
CA LEU A 116 7.34 36.87 -6.62
C LEU A 116 6.15 37.78 -6.95
N SER A 117 5.69 37.71 -8.21
CA SER A 117 4.40 38.28 -8.58
C SER A 117 3.25 37.62 -7.80
N ALA A 118 2.14 38.33 -7.61
CA ALA A 118 0.96 37.78 -6.92
C ALA A 118 0.47 36.47 -7.56
N THR A 119 0.50 36.37 -8.89
CA THR A 119 0.14 35.16 -9.63
C THR A 119 1.04 33.99 -9.28
N ASP A 120 2.35 34.22 -9.17
CA ASP A 120 3.33 33.18 -8.83
C ASP A 120 3.22 32.75 -7.37
N GLN A 121 2.89 33.67 -6.47
CA GLN A 121 2.60 33.35 -5.07
C GLN A 121 1.37 32.43 -4.95
N ILE A 122 0.28 32.75 -5.66
CA ILE A 122 -0.92 31.91 -5.71
C ILE A 122 -0.58 30.52 -6.25
N LEU A 123 0.28 30.42 -7.27
CA LEU A 123 0.72 29.15 -7.83
C LEU A 123 1.45 28.27 -6.79
N VAL A 124 2.32 28.85 -5.97
CA VAL A 124 3.04 28.13 -4.89
C VAL A 124 2.09 27.71 -3.78
N ILE A 125 1.19 28.59 -3.36
CA ILE A 125 0.23 28.29 -2.29
C ILE A 125 -0.73 27.17 -2.74
N SER A 126 -1.27 27.28 -3.95
CA SER A 126 -2.18 26.28 -4.51
C SER A 126 -1.48 24.92 -4.70
N SER A 127 -0.23 24.90 -5.18
CA SER A 127 0.51 23.64 -5.29
C SER A 127 0.70 22.97 -3.92
N PHE A 128 1.02 23.74 -2.88
CA PHE A 128 1.15 23.24 -1.52
C PHE A 128 -0.16 22.60 -1.00
N PHE A 129 -1.31 23.23 -1.21
CA PHE A 129 -2.60 22.66 -0.80
C PHE A 129 -2.97 21.40 -1.60
N ILE A 130 -2.66 21.37 -2.90
CA ILE A 130 -2.83 20.16 -3.73
C ILE A 130 -2.00 19.01 -3.15
N TYR A 131 -0.77 19.27 -2.74
CA TYR A 131 0.10 18.24 -2.14
C TYR A 131 -0.47 17.66 -0.85
N ILE A 132 -0.91 18.52 0.06
CA ILE A 132 -1.55 18.10 1.31
C ILE A 132 -2.81 17.28 0.99
N GLY A 133 -3.60 17.72 0.01
CA GLY A 133 -4.79 16.99 -0.45
C GLY A 133 -4.46 15.58 -0.95
N ILE A 134 -3.44 15.44 -1.82
CA ILE A 134 -2.98 14.14 -2.33
C ILE A 134 -2.51 13.24 -1.18
N LYS A 135 -1.74 13.79 -0.23
CA LYS A 135 -1.25 13.04 0.95
C LYS A 135 -2.39 12.57 1.84
N ALA A 136 -3.29 13.48 2.24
CA ALA A 136 -4.43 13.15 3.08
C ALA A 136 -5.35 12.11 2.42
N PHE A 137 -5.61 12.27 1.12
CA PHE A 137 -6.39 11.31 0.34
C PHE A 137 -5.71 9.93 0.31
N SER A 138 -4.42 9.86 0.02
CA SER A 138 -3.69 8.60 -0.03
C SER A 138 -3.63 7.89 1.32
N MET A 139 -3.50 8.64 2.42
CA MET A 139 -3.56 8.10 3.79
C MET A 139 -4.94 7.53 4.11
N TYR A 140 -6.00 8.30 3.82
CA TYR A 140 -7.37 7.86 4.05
C TYR A 140 -7.75 6.62 3.22
N ASP A 141 -7.38 6.60 1.94
CA ASP A 141 -7.63 5.43 1.07
C ASP A 141 -6.87 4.18 1.56
N ALA A 142 -5.63 4.34 2.05
CA ALA A 142 -4.88 3.22 2.62
C ALA A 142 -5.55 2.70 3.91
N TYR A 143 -5.96 3.60 4.81
CA TYR A 143 -6.66 3.21 6.04
C TYR A 143 -7.95 2.43 5.75
N THR A 144 -8.81 2.97 4.88
CA THR A 144 -10.09 2.36 4.55
C THR A 144 -9.93 1.04 3.81
N THR A 145 -8.95 0.95 2.90
CA THR A 145 -8.65 -0.30 2.20
C THR A 145 -8.16 -1.39 3.16
N ALA A 146 -7.32 -1.05 4.14
CA ALA A 146 -6.86 -1.98 5.18
C ALA A 146 -8.00 -2.47 6.07
N ASP A 147 -8.87 -1.56 6.53
CA ASP A 147 -10.05 -1.90 7.34
C ASP A 147 -11.02 -2.81 6.57
N LEU A 148 -11.31 -2.49 5.30
CA LEU A 148 -12.17 -3.32 4.45
C LEU A 148 -11.58 -4.72 4.22
N LEU A 149 -10.27 -4.81 3.97
CA LEU A 149 -9.57 -6.09 3.80
C LEU A 149 -9.65 -6.95 5.08
N ASN A 150 -9.39 -6.34 6.23
CA ASN A 150 -9.48 -7.04 7.51
C ASN A 150 -10.90 -7.53 7.80
N ARG A 151 -11.92 -6.70 7.53
CA ARG A 151 -13.34 -7.09 7.68
C ARG A 151 -13.71 -8.26 6.76
N GLN A 152 -13.19 -8.30 5.53
CA GLN A 152 -13.43 -9.42 4.62
C GLN A 152 -12.77 -10.71 5.13
N ILE A 153 -11.57 -10.62 5.68
CA ILE A 153 -10.88 -11.76 6.33
C ILE A 153 -11.71 -12.25 7.52
N ASP A 154 -12.20 -11.36 8.37
CA ASP A 154 -13.02 -11.71 9.53
C ASP A 154 -14.32 -12.43 9.12
N LYS A 155 -15.00 -11.96 8.08
CA LYS A 155 -16.18 -12.65 7.54
C LYS A 155 -15.84 -14.05 7.03
N LYS A 156 -14.71 -14.22 6.33
CA LYS A 156 -14.25 -15.54 5.87
C LYS A 156 -13.90 -16.46 7.04
N LEU A 157 -13.22 -15.96 8.06
CA LEU A 157 -12.91 -16.72 9.28
C LEU A 157 -14.18 -17.14 10.04
N GLN A 158 -15.19 -16.27 10.12
CA GLN A 158 -16.48 -16.61 10.71
C GLN A 158 -17.22 -17.69 9.91
N SER A 159 -17.20 -17.64 8.57
CA SER A 159 -17.78 -18.72 7.75
C SER A 159 -17.07 -20.07 7.92
N LEU A 160 -15.81 -20.06 8.38
CA LEU A 160 -15.01 -21.26 8.67
C LEU A 160 -15.23 -21.80 10.09
N SER A 161 -16.03 -21.13 10.94
CA SER A 161 -16.20 -21.53 12.33
C SER A 161 -16.83 -22.92 12.43
N VAL A 162 -16.09 -23.84 13.04
CA VAL A 162 -16.52 -25.22 13.29
C VAL A 162 -17.42 -25.22 14.54
N SER A 163 -18.71 -25.53 14.37
CA SER A 163 -19.59 -25.81 15.51
C SER A 163 -19.22 -27.17 16.11
N ILE A 164 -18.88 -27.21 17.40
CA ILE A 164 -18.63 -28.46 18.14
C ILE A 164 -19.84 -28.65 19.04
N ASN A 165 -20.79 -29.49 18.60
CA ASN A 165 -21.92 -29.88 19.42
C ASN A 165 -21.48 -31.07 20.31
N SER A 166 -21.76 -31.01 21.63
CA SER A 166 -21.26 -31.98 22.61
C SER A 166 -21.82 -33.40 22.43
N GLU A 167 -22.90 -33.54 21.65
CA GLU A 167 -23.54 -34.82 21.37
C GLU A 167 -23.14 -35.42 20.02
N ASN A 168 -22.59 -34.62 19.10
CA ASN A 168 -22.06 -35.02 17.79
C ASN A 168 -21.17 -33.91 17.25
N ILE A 169 -19.90 -34.18 16.91
CA ILE A 169 -19.03 -33.19 16.26
C ILE A 169 -19.55 -32.99 14.82
N SER A 170 -20.43 -32.00 14.62
CA SER A 170 -20.98 -31.67 13.31
C SER A 170 -20.48 -30.30 12.84
N VAL A 171 -19.64 -30.32 11.81
CA VAL A 171 -19.15 -29.10 11.18
C VAL A 171 -20.20 -28.59 10.21
N SER A 172 -20.95 -27.54 10.60
CA SER A 172 -21.93 -26.89 9.72
C SER A 172 -21.29 -25.74 8.94
N TYR A 173 -21.73 -25.53 7.70
CA TYR A 173 -21.32 -24.42 6.84
C TYR A 173 -22.48 -23.43 6.70
N GLY A 174 -22.26 -22.16 7.07
CA GLY A 174 -23.11 -21.06 6.66
C GLY A 174 -22.53 -20.43 5.40
N ILE A 175 -23.03 -20.79 4.22
CA ILE A 175 -22.71 -20.04 2.99
C ILE A 175 -23.57 -18.78 3.02
N GLY A 176 -23.02 -17.69 3.57
CA GLY A 176 -23.60 -16.36 3.44
C GLY A 176 -23.17 -15.77 2.10
N PHE A 177 -24.09 -15.74 1.15
CA PHE A 177 -23.94 -15.00 -0.12
C PHE A 177 -24.06 -13.50 0.13
#